data_AF-A0A523W2D8-F1
#
_entry.id   AF-A0A523W2D8-F1
#
_cell.length_a   1.000
_cell.length_b   1.000
_cell.length_c   1.000
_cell.angle_alpha   90.00
_cell.angle_beta   90.00
_cell.angle_gamma   90.00
#
_symmetry.space_group_name_H-M   'P 1'
#
loop_
_entity.id
_entity.type
_entity.pdbx_description
1 polymer ?
#
loop_
_entity_poly.entity_id
_entity_poly.type
_entity_poly.pdbx_seq_one_letter_code
_entity_poly.pdbx_strand_id
1 'polypeptide(L)' 'MARFIKGDVVIVPFPFSDLTKSKRRPALVISNLKGDDIILCQITFDKFFIKKINKLKVKFY' A
#
# COMPACT_ATOMS: atom_id res chain seq x y z
N MET A 1 2.50 -11.98 -14.54
CA MET A 1 2.21 -11.33 -13.24
C MET A 1 2.23 -9.82 -13.40
N ALA A 2 1.49 -9.11 -12.56
CA ALA A 2 1.56 -7.66 -12.49
C ALA A 2 2.96 -7.19 -12.06
N ARG A 3 3.49 -6.18 -12.74
CA ARG A 3 4.79 -5.58 -12.41
C ARG A 3 4.53 -4.39 -11.49
N PHE A 4 5.10 -4.42 -10.29
CA PHE A 4 5.15 -3.27 -9.41
C PHE A 4 6.21 -2.30 -9.93
N ILE A 5 5.82 -1.07 -10.20
CA ILE A 5 6.70 -0.03 -10.72
C ILE A 5 6.95 0.98 -9.60
N LYS A 6 8.20 1.43 -9.44
CA LYS A 6 8.53 2.52 -8.52
C LYS A 6 7.60 3.72 -8.77
N GLY A 7 6.95 4.20 -7.71
CA GLY A 7 5.96 5.28 -7.77
C GLY A 7 4.50 4.82 -7.84
N ASP A 8 4.23 3.53 -8.06
CA ASP A 8 2.87 3.00 -7.96
C ASP A 8 2.39 3.02 -6.50
N VAL A 9 1.11 3.31 -6.30
CA VAL A 9 0.43 3.11 -5.02
C VAL A 9 -0.34 1.79 -5.10
N VAL A 10 -0.07 0.92 -4.13
CA VAL A 10 -0.71 -0.39 -3.99
C VAL A 10 -1.44 -0.48 -2.65
N ILE A 11 -2.46 -1.32 -2.57
CA ILE A 11 -3.14 -1.61 -1.29
C ILE A 11 -2.67 -2.96 -0.79
N VAL A 12 -2.07 -2.98 0.39
CA VAL A 12 -1.60 -4.21 1.04
C VAL A 12 -2.39 -4.48 2.33
N PRO A 13 -2.65 -5.75 2.67
CA PRO A 13 -3.21 -6.12 3.95
C PRO A 13 -2.14 -5.95 5.03
N PHE A 14 -2.25 -4.91 5.85
CA PHE A 14 -1.33 -4.72 6.96
C PHE A 14 -1.92 -5.35 8.22
N PRO A 15 -1.21 -6.31 8.86
CA PRO A 15 -1.67 -6.88 10.12
C PRO A 15 -1.67 -5.80 11.21
N PHE A 16 -2.61 -5.89 12.14
CA PHE A 16 -2.46 -5.15 13.40
C PHE A 16 -1.41 -5.80 14.28
N SER A 17 -0.84 -5.02 15.19
CA SER A 17 0.03 -5.51 16.25
C SER A 17 -0.61 -6.66 17.05
N ASP A 18 -1.93 -6.67 17.15
CA ASP A 18 -2.69 -7.71 17.85
C ASP A 18 -3.02 -8.94 16.98
N LEU A 19 -2.56 -8.99 15.71
CA LEU A 19 -2.81 -10.05 14.71
C LEU A 19 -4.28 -10.43 14.44
N THR A 20 -5.25 -9.83 15.13
CA THR A 20 -6.67 -10.21 15.07
C THR A 20 -7.34 -9.88 13.75
N LYS A 21 -6.90 -8.82 13.08
CA LYS A 21 -7.46 -8.33 11.81
C LYS A 21 -6.35 -7.71 10.96
N SER A 22 -6.58 -7.65 9.65
CA SER A 22 -5.74 -6.87 8.74
C SER A 22 -6.56 -5.70 8.19
N LYS A 23 -6.00 -4.49 8.25
CA LYS A 23 -6.58 -3.33 7.55
C LYS A 23 -5.86 -3.17 6.23
N ARG A 24 -6.63 -3.02 5.15
CA ARG A 24 -6.11 -2.63 3.84
C ARG A 24 -5.57 -1.21 3.95
N ARG A 25 -4.25 -1.04 3.76
CA ARG A 25 -3.59 0.26 3.81
C ARG A 25 -2.88 0.53 2.49
N PRO A 26 -2.98 1.76 1.96
CA PRO A 26 -2.19 2.14 0.81
C PRO A 26 -0.70 2.19 1.19
N ALA A 27 0.14 1.75 0.27
CA ALA A 27 1.58 1.83 0.36
C ALA A 27 2.16 2.24 -1.00
N LEU A 28 3.21 3.06 -0.98
CA LEU A 28 3.93 3.51 -2.16
C LEU A 28 5.10 2.56 -2.46
N VAL A 29 5.23 2.13 -3.71
CA VAL A 29 6.37 1.33 -4.18
C VAL A 29 7.62 2.19 -4.30
N ILE A 30 8.62 1.97 -3.44
CA ILE A 30 9.89 2.73 -3.43
C ILE A 30 10.91 2.10 -4.37
N SER A 31 11.05 0.77 -4.31
CA SER A 31 12.00 0.03 -5.12
C SER A 31 11.68 -1.46 -5.14
N ASN A 32 11.90 -2.09 -6.28
CA ASN A 32 11.90 -3.54 -6.40
C ASN A 32 13.29 -4.05 -5.98
N LEU A 33 13.32 -5.03 -5.09
CA LEU A 33 14.55 -5.76 -4.77
C LEU A 33 14.74 -6.89 -5.80
N LYS A 34 15.86 -7.61 -5.71
CA LYS A 34 16.06 -8.82 -6.51
C LYS A 34 15.10 -9.91 -6.02
N GLY A 35 14.38 -10.56 -6.92
CA GLY A 35 13.39 -11.60 -6.59
C GLY A 35 11.98 -11.03 -6.41
N ASP A 36 11.24 -11.57 -5.44
CA ASP A 36 9.84 -11.22 -5.17
C ASP A 36 9.66 -10.14 -4.10
N ASP A 37 10.78 -9.64 -3.54
CA ASP A 37 10.76 -8.64 -2.47
C ASP A 37 10.66 -7.21 -3.02
N ILE A 38 9.88 -6.36 -2.33
CA ILE A 38 9.63 -4.97 -2.72
C ILE A 38 9.66 -4.11 -1.47
N ILE A 39 10.35 -2.97 -1.55
CA ILE A 39 10.32 -1.96 -0.50
C ILE A 39 9.11 -1.06 -0.72
N LEU A 40 8.23 -1.02 0.29
CA LEU A 40 7.02 -0.22 0.31
C LEU A 40 7.09 0.85 1.42
N CYS A 41 6.56 2.03 1.16
CA CYS A 41 6.33 3.06 2.18
C CYS A 41 4.85 3.09 2.53
N GLN A 42 4.50 2.74 3.77
CA GLN A 42 3.10 2.81 4.23
C GLN A 42 2.62 4.26 4.26
N ILE A 43 1.44 4.52 3.71
CA ILE A 43 0.81 5.83 3.80
C ILE A 43 -0.24 5.79 4.92
N THR A 44 -0.02 6.57 5.98
CA THR A 44 -0.97 6.74 7.08
C THR A 44 -1.65 8.10 6.96
N PHE A 45 -2.97 8.11 7.15
CA PHE A 45 -3.77 9.33 7.24
C PHE A 45 -4.61 9.25 8.49
N ASP A 46 -4.70 10.37 9.21
CA ASP A 46 -5.71 10.54 10.24
C ASP A 46 -7.11 10.60 9.60
N LYS A 47 -8.13 10.12 10.34
CA LYS A 47 -9.53 9.93 9.87
C LYS A 47 -10.10 11.13 9.10
N PHE A 48 -9.60 12.33 9.36
CA PHE A 48 -10.04 13.57 8.75
C PHE A 48 -9.74 13.69 7.24
N PHE A 49 -8.68 13.06 6.73
CA PHE A 49 -8.23 13.29 5.34
C PHE A 49 -8.78 12.29 4.30
N ILE A 50 -9.47 11.24 4.75
CA ILE A 50 -9.91 10.11 3.92
C ILE A 50 -10.86 10.51 2.77
N LYS A 51 -11.54 11.67 2.87
CA LYS A 51 -12.51 12.11 1.86
C LYS A 51 -11.88 12.50 0.51
N LYS A 52 -10.56 12.73 0.43
CA LYS A 52 -9.90 13.33 -0.75
C LYS A 52 -9.15 12.36 -1.67
N ILE A 53 -8.94 11.11 -1.25
CA ILE A 53 -8.01 10.17 -1.94
C ILE A 53 -8.68 9.27 -2.99
N ASN A 54 -10.00 9.31 -3.14
CA ASN A 54 -10.75 8.51 -4.13
C ASN A 54 -10.40 8.76 -5.62
N LYS A 55 -9.36 9.55 -5.92
CA LYS A 55 -8.92 9.91 -7.28
C LYS A 55 -7.61 9.25 -7.72
N LEU A 56 -6.85 8.61 -6.82
CA LEU A 56 -5.72 7.79 -7.22
C LEU A 56 -6.25 6.44 -7.69
N LYS A 57 -6.01 6.08 -8.95
CA LYS A 57 -6.23 4.71 -9.46
C LYS A 57 -5.25 3.78 -8.75
N VAL A 58 -5.61 3.36 -7.54
CA VAL A 58 -4.85 2.39 -6.78
C VAL A 58 -5.11 1.03 -7.39
N LYS A 59 -4.07 0.36 -7.87
CA LYS A 59 -4.21 -1.01 -8.35
C LYS A 59 -4.26 -1.94 -7.14
N PHE A 60 -5.33 -2.72 -7.06
CA PHE A 60 -5.47 -3.79 -6.09
C PHE A 60 -4.77 -5.02 -6.67
N TYR A 61 -3.76 -5.52 -5.96
CA TYR A 61 -3.05 -6.74 -6.28
C TYR A 61 -3.14 -7.68 -5.08
#